data_AF-A0A0B6YYJ6-F1
#
_entry.id   AF-A0A0B6YYJ6-F1
#
_cell.length_a   1.000
_cell.length_b   1.000
_cell.length_c   1.000
_cell.angle_alpha   90.00
_cell.angle_beta   90.00
_cell.angle_gamma   90.00
#
_symmetry.space_group_name_H-M   'P 1'
#
loop_
_entity.id
_entity.type
_entity.pdbx_description
1 polymer ?
#
loop_
_entity_poly.entity_id
_entity_poly.type
_entity_poly.pdbx_seq_one_letter_code
_entity_poly.pdbx_strand_id
1 'polypeptide(L)'
;SPIRDQSTELQKNSGFNLFMQQFFAMFLKRVLHTLRNKLVTITQLVIPLFFTVMGIVVLKTLPSLKDSPPLILSADNFGTNYIPYASGFLEGSIMAKFYAKLFQNMPSVHAINVNHQHGYENDTDLIRYLAAKGTESVGTYNLRYMVAADFNNSNSTYNATATAFFNNQAYHSIAISLGAVFNGLLQYFRNSSVYNIETINHPLPRLAANKIQDDRDGKDFTGFIL
;
A
#
# COMPACT_ATOMS: atom_id res chain seq x y z
N SER A 1 -69.55 79.75 8.06
CA SER A 1 -68.35 78.92 8.25
C SER A 1 -68.79 77.53 8.68
N PRO A 2 -68.52 76.49 7.87
CA PRO A 2 -68.00 75.27 8.47
C PRO A 2 -66.81 74.70 7.68
N ILE A 3 -65.90 74.08 8.43
CA ILE A 3 -64.66 73.44 8.02
C ILE A 3 -65.01 72.06 7.41
N ARG A 4 -64.60 71.82 6.16
CA ARG A 4 -64.73 70.52 5.49
C ARG A 4 -63.48 69.69 5.78
N ASP A 5 -63.66 68.56 6.45
CA ASP A 5 -62.67 67.50 6.59
C ASP A 5 -62.19 67.03 5.22
N GLN A 6 -60.90 67.20 4.92
CA GLN A 6 -60.23 66.49 3.84
C GLN A 6 -59.71 65.15 4.39
N SER A 7 -60.59 64.15 4.41
CA SER A 7 -60.15 62.76 4.48
C SER A 7 -59.43 62.44 3.16
N THR A 8 -58.10 62.42 3.19
CA THR A 8 -57.28 61.92 2.09
C THR A 8 -57.65 60.45 1.86
N GLU A 9 -58.43 60.17 0.81
CA GLU A 9 -58.67 58.81 0.35
C GLU A 9 -57.33 58.23 -0.11
N LEU A 10 -56.74 57.38 0.73
CA LEU A 10 -55.54 56.61 0.40
C LEU A 10 -55.89 55.66 -0.77
N GLN A 11 -55.50 56.04 -1.98
CA GLN A 11 -55.66 55.21 -3.17
C GLN A 11 -54.89 53.90 -2.98
N LYS A 12 -55.63 52.80 -2.79
CA LYS A 12 -55.09 51.48 -2.48
C LYS A 12 -54.41 50.90 -3.71
N ASN A 13 -53.09 50.73 -3.66
CA ASN A 13 -52.32 50.06 -4.72
C ASN A 13 -52.86 48.62 -4.88
N SER A 14 -53.17 48.18 -6.11
CA SER A 14 -53.82 46.90 -6.39
C SER A 14 -53.00 46.06 -7.38
N GLY A 15 -53.13 44.73 -7.30
CA GLY A 15 -52.43 43.78 -8.18
C GLY A 15 -50.99 43.44 -7.74
N PHE A 16 -50.10 43.21 -8.71
CA PHE A 16 -48.72 42.74 -8.48
C PHE A 16 -47.88 43.67 -7.59
N ASN A 17 -48.15 44.98 -7.68
CA ASN A 17 -47.44 46.00 -6.93
C ASN A 17 -47.80 45.95 -5.43
N LEU A 18 -49.03 45.56 -5.08
CA LEU A 18 -49.45 45.27 -3.71
C LEU A 18 -48.78 44.00 -3.17
N PHE A 19 -48.67 42.97 -4.00
CA PHE A 19 -47.99 41.73 -3.63
C PHE A 19 -46.51 41.96 -3.29
N MET A 20 -45.80 42.76 -4.09
CA MET A 20 -44.41 43.12 -3.81
C MET A 20 -44.25 43.97 -2.55
N GLN A 21 -45.17 44.91 -2.31
CA GLN A 21 -45.19 45.69 -1.07
C GLN A 21 -45.43 44.79 0.16
N GLN A 22 -46.36 43.84 0.07
CA GLN A 22 -46.64 42.88 1.14
C GLN A 22 -45.48 41.90 1.36
N PHE A 23 -44.85 41.43 0.29
CA PHE A 23 -43.67 40.57 0.36
C PHE A 23 -42.52 41.28 1.05
N PHE A 24 -42.22 42.52 0.64
CA PHE A 24 -41.18 43.33 1.27
C PHE A 24 -41.51 43.63 2.74
N ALA A 25 -42.76 43.98 3.05
CA ALA A 25 -43.21 44.19 4.43
C ALA A 25 -43.06 42.94 5.30
N MET A 26 -43.42 41.76 4.78
CA MET A 26 -43.22 40.49 5.49
C MET A 26 -41.75 40.13 5.63
N PHE A 27 -40.94 40.36 4.60
CA PHE A 27 -39.49 40.13 4.65
C PHE A 27 -38.82 41.03 5.69
N LEU A 28 -39.11 42.34 5.67
CA LEU A 28 -38.57 43.30 6.63
C LEU A 28 -39.03 42.98 8.06
N LYS A 29 -40.31 42.60 8.25
CA LYS A 29 -40.82 42.13 9.55
C LYS A 29 -40.07 40.90 10.05
N ARG A 30 -39.73 39.97 9.14
CA ARG A 30 -38.94 38.78 9.46
C ARG A 30 -37.50 39.15 9.81
N VAL A 31 -36.85 40.05 9.07
CA VAL A 31 -35.50 40.56 9.37
C VAL A 31 -35.45 41.27 10.73
N LEU A 32 -36.38 42.18 11.02
CA LEU A 32 -36.47 42.87 12.30
C LEU A 32 -36.69 41.89 13.47
N HIS A 33 -37.53 40.87 13.27
CA HIS A 33 -37.75 39.82 14.27
C HIS A 33 -36.48 38.98 14.51
N THR A 34 -35.76 38.61 13.45
CA THR A 34 -34.46 37.94 13.51
C THR A 34 -33.42 38.79 14.24
N LEU A 35 -33.37 40.10 13.96
CA LEU A 35 -32.45 41.03 14.63
C LEU A 35 -32.76 41.20 16.13
N ARG A 36 -34.04 41.16 16.52
CA ARG A 36 -34.45 41.23 17.93
C ARG A 36 -34.14 39.94 18.68
N ASN A 37 -34.24 38.79 18.01
CA ASN A 37 -33.98 37.49 18.61
C ASN A 37 -32.59 36.94 18.25
N LYS A 38 -31.56 37.70 18.63
CA LYS A 38 -30.15 37.41 18.29
C LYS A 38 -29.72 35.99 18.69
N LEU A 39 -30.22 35.48 19.82
CA LEU A 39 -29.84 34.16 20.34
C LEU A 39 -30.27 33.04 19.37
N VAL A 40 -31.52 33.03 18.91
CA VAL A 40 -32.02 31.99 17.99
C VAL A 40 -31.32 32.05 16.64
N THR A 41 -31.03 33.25 16.14
CA THR A 41 -30.27 33.42 14.88
C THR A 41 -28.83 32.90 15.00
N ILE A 42 -28.18 33.14 16.13
CA ILE A 42 -26.84 32.60 16.41
C ILE A 42 -26.89 31.06 16.45
N THR A 43 -27.86 30.47 17.16
CA THR A 43 -27.98 29.00 17.24
C THR A 43 -28.22 28.36 15.86
N GLN A 44 -29.06 28.96 15.03
CA GLN A 44 -29.35 28.47 13.67
C GLN A 44 -28.13 28.52 12.73
N LEU A 45 -27.17 29.42 12.98
CA LEU A 45 -25.94 29.54 12.19
C LEU A 45 -24.83 28.65 12.76
N VAL A 46 -24.72 28.56 14.09
CA VAL A 46 -23.69 27.79 14.79
C VAL A 46 -23.89 26.29 14.59
N ILE A 47 -25.11 25.77 14.60
CA ILE A 47 -25.37 24.33 14.47
C ILE A 47 -24.86 23.78 13.12
N PRO A 48 -25.26 24.31 11.95
CA PRO A 48 -24.75 23.85 10.66
C PRO A 48 -23.23 24.05 10.53
N LEU A 49 -22.70 25.16 11.04
CA LEU A 49 -21.26 25.43 11.01
C LEU A 49 -20.49 24.40 11.83
N PHE A 50 -20.96 24.06 13.03
CA PHE A 50 -20.36 23.04 13.88
C PHE A 50 -20.36 21.68 13.20
N PHE A 51 -21.49 21.23 12.66
CA PHE A 51 -21.56 19.96 11.93
C PHE A 51 -20.68 19.94 10.68
N THR A 52 -20.56 21.06 9.97
CA THR A 52 -19.68 21.18 8.80
C THR A 52 -18.22 21.08 9.21
N VAL A 53 -17.81 21.79 10.27
CA VAL A 53 -16.44 21.72 10.80
C VAL A 53 -16.13 20.31 11.30
N MET A 54 -17.05 19.67 12.03
CA MET A 54 -16.88 18.28 12.46
C MET A 54 -16.80 17.31 11.29
N GLY A 55 -17.63 17.49 10.26
CA GLY A 55 -17.54 16.68 9.04
C GLY A 55 -16.19 16.83 8.34
N ILE A 56 -15.64 18.04 8.28
CA ILE A 56 -14.31 18.30 7.72
C ILE A 56 -13.21 17.69 8.60
N VAL A 57 -13.32 17.79 9.92
CA VAL A 57 -12.37 17.17 10.85
C VAL A 57 -12.37 15.67 10.65
N VAL A 58 -13.53 15.01 10.66
CA VAL A 58 -13.67 13.57 10.41
C VAL A 58 -13.06 13.19 9.06
N LEU A 59 -13.36 13.93 7.99
CA LEU A 59 -12.80 13.67 6.66
C LEU A 59 -11.27 13.84 6.60
N LYS A 60 -10.70 14.74 7.41
CA LYS A 60 -9.25 14.97 7.47
C LYS A 60 -8.53 14.04 8.43
N THR A 61 -9.19 13.57 9.48
CA THR A 61 -8.64 12.62 10.45
C THR A 61 -8.73 11.18 9.95
N LEU A 62 -9.69 10.87 9.07
CA LEU A 62 -9.66 9.62 8.35
C LEU A 62 -8.41 9.60 7.48
N PRO A 63 -7.55 8.56 7.59
CA PRO A 63 -6.41 8.42 6.71
C PRO A 63 -6.91 8.50 5.27
N SER A 64 -6.20 9.28 4.45
CA SER A 64 -6.57 9.44 3.05
C SER A 64 -6.78 8.04 2.46
N LEU A 65 -7.96 7.82 1.89
CA LEU A 65 -8.39 6.60 1.18
C LEU A 65 -7.56 6.35 -0.09
N LYS A 66 -6.23 6.48 0.01
CA LYS A 66 -5.29 6.19 -1.04
C LYS A 66 -5.13 4.69 -1.11
N ASP A 67 -5.23 4.19 -2.33
CA ASP A 67 -4.96 2.78 -2.59
C ASP A 67 -3.51 2.48 -2.16
N SER A 68 -3.28 1.28 -1.61
CA SER A 68 -1.95 0.87 -1.15
C SER A 68 -0.94 1.07 -2.28
N PRO A 69 0.28 1.55 -2.01
CA PRO A 69 1.27 1.74 -3.07
C PRO A 69 1.55 0.39 -3.77
N PRO A 70 1.89 0.41 -5.07
CA PRO A 70 2.28 -0.79 -5.79
C PRO A 70 3.50 -1.43 -5.13
N LEU A 71 3.48 -2.76 -4.96
CA LEU A 71 4.54 -3.50 -4.29
C LEU A 71 5.48 -4.10 -5.33
N ILE A 72 6.71 -3.58 -5.41
CA ILE A 72 7.77 -4.18 -6.20
C ILE A 72 8.20 -5.47 -5.52
N LEU A 73 8.16 -6.60 -6.21
CA LEU A 73 8.56 -7.90 -5.67
C LEU A 73 10.09 -8.01 -5.65
N SER A 74 10.69 -7.69 -4.50
CA SER A 74 12.12 -7.79 -4.24
C SER A 74 12.39 -8.58 -2.97
N ALA A 75 13.54 -9.26 -2.91
CA ALA A 75 13.98 -9.97 -1.71
C ALA A 75 14.24 -9.04 -0.52
N ASP A 76 14.50 -7.76 -0.76
CA ASP A 76 14.71 -6.74 0.28
C ASP A 76 13.43 -6.45 1.10
N ASN A 77 12.25 -6.77 0.54
CA ASN A 77 10.98 -6.61 1.24
C ASN A 77 10.82 -7.56 2.44
N PHE A 78 11.65 -8.60 2.54
CA PHE A 78 11.62 -9.53 3.67
C PHE A 78 12.44 -9.03 4.87
N GLY A 79 13.04 -7.84 4.80
CA GLY A 79 13.95 -7.34 5.83
C GLY A 79 15.26 -8.14 5.82
N THR A 80 15.81 -8.45 6.99
CA THR A 80 17.08 -9.19 7.10
C THR A 80 16.91 -10.65 6.66
N ASN A 81 17.36 -10.96 5.44
CA ASN A 81 17.16 -12.27 4.81
C ASN A 81 18.49 -12.86 4.29
N TYR A 82 18.68 -14.15 4.53
CA TYR A 82 19.80 -14.93 4.03
C TYR A 82 19.34 -15.76 2.83
N ILE A 83 20.03 -15.61 1.70
CA ILE A 83 19.70 -16.29 0.45
C ILE A 83 20.80 -17.32 0.19
N PRO A 84 20.63 -18.56 0.66
CA PRO A 84 21.57 -19.61 0.35
C PRO A 84 21.45 -20.00 -1.11
N TYR A 85 22.60 -20.15 -1.75
CA TYR A 85 22.70 -20.70 -3.08
C TYR A 85 23.76 -21.79 -3.12
N ALA A 86 23.48 -22.82 -3.90
CA ALA A 86 24.37 -23.95 -4.11
C ALA A 86 24.69 -24.10 -5.60
N SER A 87 25.76 -24.81 -5.89
CA SER A 87 26.01 -25.31 -7.23
C SER A 87 26.64 -26.68 -7.22
N GLY A 88 26.44 -27.45 -8.29
CA GLY A 88 26.98 -28.81 -8.40
C GLY A 88 28.51 -28.91 -8.43
N PHE A 89 29.23 -27.79 -8.47
CA PHE A 89 30.70 -27.74 -8.49
C PHE A 89 31.25 -26.90 -7.34
N LEU A 90 32.32 -27.37 -6.71
CA LEU A 90 33.02 -26.71 -5.59
C LEU A 90 33.41 -25.24 -5.87
N GLU A 91 33.88 -24.93 -7.08
CA GLU A 91 34.29 -23.55 -7.43
C GLU A 91 33.13 -22.57 -7.72
N GLY A 92 31.88 -23.05 -7.61
CA GLY A 92 30.69 -22.28 -7.93
C GLY A 92 30.42 -22.23 -9.42
N SER A 93 29.19 -22.57 -9.84
CA SER A 93 28.74 -22.29 -11.21
C SER A 93 28.82 -20.79 -11.53
N ILE A 94 29.22 -20.42 -12.75
CA ILE A 94 29.21 -19.02 -13.21
C ILE A 94 27.80 -18.43 -13.06
N MET A 95 26.76 -19.23 -13.33
CA MET A 95 25.36 -18.84 -13.14
C MET A 95 25.07 -18.47 -11.67
N ALA A 96 25.57 -19.26 -10.73
CA ALA A 96 25.41 -19.01 -9.29
C ALA A 96 26.10 -17.70 -8.86
N LYS A 97 27.25 -17.37 -9.45
CA LYS A 97 27.95 -16.09 -9.20
C LYS A 97 27.14 -14.89 -9.69
N PHE A 98 26.51 -14.98 -10.87
CA PHE A 98 25.59 -13.93 -11.35
C PHE A 98 24.35 -13.80 -10.46
N TYR A 99 23.78 -14.92 -10.01
CA TYR A 99 22.67 -14.91 -9.06
C TYR A 99 23.04 -14.22 -7.74
N ALA A 100 24.19 -14.56 -7.14
CA ALA A 100 24.67 -13.93 -5.92
C ALA A 100 24.90 -12.42 -6.08
N LYS A 101 25.35 -11.98 -7.26
CA LYS A 101 25.58 -10.57 -7.59
C LYS A 101 24.30 -9.72 -7.48
N LEU A 102 23.13 -10.30 -7.74
CA LEU A 102 21.84 -9.59 -7.64
C LEU A 102 21.62 -8.97 -6.25
N PHE A 103 22.13 -9.62 -5.21
CA PHE A 103 21.88 -9.25 -3.83
C PHE A 103 23.01 -8.43 -3.20
N GLN A 104 24.14 -8.24 -3.89
CA GLN A 104 25.28 -7.49 -3.35
C GLN A 104 24.95 -6.02 -3.04
N ASN A 105 24.00 -5.44 -3.78
CA ASN A 105 23.57 -4.05 -3.60
C ASN A 105 22.37 -3.91 -2.64
N MET A 106 21.92 -4.99 -2.00
CA MET A 106 20.79 -4.98 -1.07
C MET A 106 21.32 -5.06 0.37
N PRO A 107 21.16 -4.01 1.20
CA PRO A 107 21.79 -3.95 2.52
C PRO A 107 21.23 -5.00 3.50
N SER A 108 19.96 -5.34 3.36
CA SER A 108 19.25 -6.29 4.25
C SER A 108 19.41 -7.74 3.82
N VAL A 109 20.00 -8.00 2.64
CA VAL A 109 20.02 -9.33 2.03
C VAL A 109 21.45 -9.84 1.96
N HIS A 110 21.64 -11.09 2.37
CA HIS A 110 22.95 -11.71 2.45
C HIS A 110 22.96 -13.02 1.66
N ALA A 111 23.63 -13.02 0.50
CA ALA A 111 23.80 -14.23 -0.31
C ALA A 111 24.85 -15.15 0.34
N ILE A 112 24.51 -16.42 0.56
CA ILE A 112 25.38 -17.41 1.20
C ILE A 112 25.72 -18.50 0.18
N ASN A 113 27.00 -18.66 -0.16
CA ASN A 113 27.45 -19.82 -0.92
C ASN A 113 27.50 -21.05 -0.02
N VAL A 114 26.62 -22.02 -0.24
CA VAL A 114 26.56 -23.26 0.54
C VAL A 114 27.79 -24.13 0.31
N ASN A 115 28.36 -24.13 -0.89
CA ASN A 115 29.57 -24.90 -1.21
C ASN A 115 30.78 -24.51 -0.35
N HIS A 116 30.82 -23.29 0.18
CA HIS A 116 31.91 -22.80 1.03
C HIS A 116 31.58 -22.90 2.53
N GLN A 117 30.44 -23.47 2.90
CA GLN A 117 30.06 -23.67 4.29
C GLN A 117 30.66 -24.97 4.84
N HIS A 118 31.12 -24.90 6.08
CA HIS A 118 31.69 -26.05 6.77
C HIS A 118 30.68 -27.22 6.79
N GLY A 119 31.11 -28.39 6.30
CA GLY A 119 30.27 -29.59 6.20
C GLY A 119 29.52 -29.77 4.88
N TYR A 120 29.58 -28.81 3.96
CA TYR A 120 28.91 -28.87 2.64
C TYR A 120 29.89 -28.74 1.45
N GLU A 121 31.20 -28.73 1.73
CA GLU A 121 32.26 -28.61 0.74
C GLU A 121 32.27 -29.80 -0.25
N ASN A 122 32.11 -31.02 0.26
CA ASN A 122 32.24 -32.26 -0.55
C ASN A 122 30.90 -32.81 -1.06
N ASP A 123 29.78 -32.43 -0.45
CA ASP A 123 28.42 -32.90 -0.79
C ASP A 123 27.47 -31.70 -0.70
N THR A 124 27.31 -31.01 -1.83
CA THR A 124 26.60 -29.73 -1.88
C THR A 124 25.10 -29.95 -1.96
N ASP A 125 24.50 -30.30 -0.84
CA ASP A 125 23.05 -30.44 -0.72
C ASP A 125 22.43 -29.20 -0.04
N LEU A 126 21.83 -28.34 -0.87
CA LEU A 126 21.10 -27.15 -0.43
C LEU A 126 19.93 -27.50 0.50
N ILE A 127 19.23 -28.61 0.24
CA ILE A 127 18.09 -29.04 1.05
C ILE A 127 18.57 -29.42 2.44
N ARG A 128 19.67 -30.17 2.52
CA ARG A 128 20.29 -30.52 3.80
C ARG A 128 20.77 -29.29 4.56
N TYR A 129 21.31 -28.28 3.87
CA TYR A 129 21.69 -27.01 4.50
C TYR A 129 20.47 -26.27 5.09
N LEU A 130 19.41 -26.14 4.31
CA LEU A 130 18.16 -25.51 4.75
C LEU A 130 17.51 -26.28 5.91
N ALA A 131 17.50 -27.61 5.85
CA ALA A 131 16.99 -28.46 6.91
C ALA A 131 17.76 -28.30 8.23
N ALA A 132 19.10 -28.21 8.17
CA ALA A 132 19.93 -27.94 9.34
C ALA A 132 19.63 -26.56 9.95
N LYS A 133 19.37 -25.53 9.12
CA LYS A 133 18.94 -24.22 9.63
C LYS A 133 17.54 -24.23 10.24
N GLY A 134 16.65 -25.05 9.71
CA GLY A 134 15.34 -25.31 10.31
C GLY A 134 15.42 -25.98 11.68
N THR A 135 16.34 -26.94 11.87
CA THR A 135 16.52 -27.64 13.16
C THR A 135 17.26 -26.80 14.19
N GLU A 136 18.20 -25.94 13.78
CA GLU A 136 18.88 -24.98 14.65
C GLU A 136 17.89 -23.95 15.23
N SER A 137 17.06 -23.34 14.39
CA SER A 137 16.07 -22.34 14.80
C SER A 137 14.95 -22.20 13.78
N VAL A 138 13.79 -22.77 14.10
CA VAL A 138 12.56 -22.67 13.27
C VAL A 138 12.17 -21.21 13.06
N GLY A 139 12.26 -20.37 14.09
CA GLY A 139 11.91 -18.95 14.00
C GLY A 139 12.83 -18.18 13.06
N THR A 140 14.14 -18.45 13.12
CA THR A 140 15.10 -17.81 12.20
C THR A 140 14.92 -18.31 10.77
N TYR A 141 14.66 -19.61 10.58
CA TYR A 141 14.36 -20.18 9.27
C TYR A 141 13.13 -19.53 8.63
N ASN A 142 12.03 -19.44 9.39
CA ASN A 142 10.77 -18.87 8.93
C ASN A 142 10.78 -17.36 8.70
N LEU A 143 11.75 -16.64 9.28
CA LEU A 143 11.85 -15.19 9.14
C LEU A 143 13.00 -14.71 8.24
N ARG A 144 14.05 -15.54 8.05
CA ARG A 144 15.28 -15.10 7.38
C ARG A 144 15.78 -16.03 6.27
N TYR A 145 15.05 -17.07 5.90
CA TYR A 145 15.40 -17.94 4.78
C TYR A 145 14.19 -18.07 3.84
N MET A 146 13.83 -16.97 3.15
CA MET A 146 12.62 -16.94 2.31
C MET A 146 12.81 -17.51 0.92
N VAL A 147 14.02 -17.37 0.37
CA VAL A 147 14.33 -17.76 -1.01
C VAL A 147 15.72 -18.39 -1.04
N ALA A 148 15.90 -19.37 -1.91
CA ALA A 148 17.17 -20.05 -2.13
C ALA A 148 17.23 -20.57 -3.57
N ALA A 149 18.42 -20.88 -4.07
CA ALA A 149 18.56 -21.39 -5.43
C ALA A 149 19.68 -22.43 -5.54
N ASP A 150 19.46 -23.48 -6.31
CA ASP A 150 20.47 -24.47 -6.65
C ASP A 150 20.76 -24.46 -8.14
N PHE A 151 22.04 -24.38 -8.50
CA PHE A 151 22.52 -24.37 -9.88
C PHE A 151 23.35 -25.61 -10.15
N ASN A 152 22.67 -26.68 -10.55
CA ASN A 152 23.32 -27.93 -10.91
C ASN A 152 23.59 -27.98 -12.42
N ASN A 153 24.79 -28.36 -12.80
CA ASN A 153 25.16 -28.55 -14.19
C ASN A 153 25.70 -29.98 -14.33
N SER A 154 24.95 -30.80 -15.07
CA SER A 154 25.29 -32.21 -15.24
C SER A 154 26.52 -32.35 -16.13
N ASN A 155 27.38 -33.32 -15.84
CA ASN A 155 28.54 -33.67 -16.67
C ASN A 155 28.15 -34.14 -18.09
N SER A 156 26.87 -34.37 -18.37
CA SER A 156 26.37 -34.53 -19.74
C SER A 156 26.16 -33.16 -20.39
N THR A 157 27.05 -32.87 -21.33
CA THR A 157 27.39 -31.66 -22.12
C THR A 157 26.31 -30.61 -22.45
N TYR A 158 25.02 -30.81 -22.16
CA TYR A 158 23.94 -29.88 -22.56
C TYR A 158 22.83 -29.66 -21.53
N ASN A 159 22.89 -30.24 -20.32
CA ASN A 159 21.81 -30.12 -19.34
C ASN A 159 22.26 -29.32 -18.10
N ALA A 160 21.97 -28.02 -18.11
CA ALA A 160 22.03 -27.17 -16.93
C ALA A 160 20.63 -27.05 -16.30
N THR A 161 20.55 -27.28 -15.00
CA THR A 161 19.31 -27.20 -14.22
C THR A 161 19.45 -26.15 -13.13
N ALA A 162 18.55 -25.17 -13.12
CA ALA A 162 18.43 -24.20 -12.05
C ALA A 162 17.13 -24.44 -11.29
N THR A 163 17.22 -24.67 -9.99
CA THR A 163 16.09 -24.94 -9.11
C THR A 163 15.89 -23.76 -8.17
N ALA A 164 14.71 -23.15 -8.19
CA ALA A 164 14.33 -22.06 -7.30
C ALA A 164 13.56 -22.63 -6.09
N PHE A 165 14.03 -22.34 -4.89
CA PHE A 165 13.39 -22.72 -3.64
C PHE A 165 12.76 -21.50 -2.97
N PHE A 166 11.62 -21.71 -2.33
CA PHE A 166 10.91 -20.67 -1.61
C PHE A 166 10.36 -21.22 -0.30
N ASN A 167 10.26 -20.34 0.69
CA ASN A 167 9.63 -20.65 1.97
C ASN A 167 8.17 -20.20 1.95
N ASN A 168 7.26 -21.09 2.36
CA ASN A 168 5.81 -20.84 2.31
C ASN A 168 5.28 -19.95 3.45
N GLN A 169 6.16 -19.24 4.17
CA GLN A 169 5.74 -18.26 5.19
C GLN A 169 5.29 -16.94 4.56
N ALA A 170 5.95 -16.48 3.49
CA ALA A 170 5.58 -15.24 2.83
C ALA A 170 4.83 -15.51 1.52
N TYR A 171 3.65 -14.90 1.35
CA TYR A 171 2.80 -15.06 0.16
C TYR A 171 3.51 -14.80 -1.17
N HIS A 172 4.50 -13.89 -1.18
CA HIS A 172 5.22 -13.48 -2.38
C HIS A 172 6.58 -14.17 -2.56
N SER A 173 6.99 -15.07 -1.66
CA SER A 173 8.30 -15.74 -1.71
C SER A 173 8.52 -16.52 -3.01
N ILE A 174 7.48 -17.20 -3.50
CA ILE A 174 7.53 -17.98 -4.75
C ILE A 174 7.85 -17.09 -5.96
N ALA A 175 7.15 -15.96 -6.10
CA ALA A 175 7.33 -15.03 -7.21
C ALA A 175 8.69 -14.35 -7.15
N ILE A 176 9.14 -13.97 -5.95
CA ILE A 176 10.45 -13.36 -5.73
C ILE A 176 11.58 -14.35 -6.02
N SER A 177 11.47 -15.60 -5.54
CA SER A 177 12.47 -16.65 -5.79
C SER A 177 12.64 -16.92 -7.28
N LEU A 178 11.52 -17.10 -7.99
CA LEU A 178 11.52 -17.34 -9.43
C LEU A 178 12.08 -16.13 -10.21
N GLY A 179 11.64 -14.91 -9.87
CA GLY A 179 12.14 -13.68 -10.47
C GLY A 179 13.65 -13.52 -10.28
N ALA A 180 14.18 -13.83 -9.10
CA ALA A 180 15.61 -13.79 -8.82
C ALA A 180 16.41 -14.79 -9.67
N VAL A 181 15.93 -16.03 -9.82
CA VAL A 181 16.59 -17.02 -10.69
C VAL A 181 16.57 -16.57 -12.14
N PHE A 182 15.44 -16.05 -12.64
CA PHE A 182 15.37 -15.52 -14.01
C PHE A 182 16.28 -14.31 -14.23
N ASN A 183 16.38 -13.40 -13.26
CA ASN A 183 17.32 -12.28 -13.33
C ASN A 183 18.78 -12.76 -13.33
N GLY A 184 19.11 -13.79 -12.54
CA GLY A 184 20.44 -14.39 -12.53
C GLY A 184 20.80 -14.99 -13.89
N LEU A 185 19.86 -15.74 -14.48
CA LEU A 185 20.02 -16.32 -15.82
C LEU A 185 20.10 -15.24 -16.91
N LEU A 186 19.26 -14.21 -16.84
CA LEU A 186 19.28 -13.09 -17.78
C LEU A 186 20.64 -12.40 -17.78
N GLN A 187 21.17 -12.07 -16.59
CA GLN A 187 22.47 -11.43 -16.47
C GLN A 187 23.61 -12.36 -16.92
N TYR A 188 23.48 -13.66 -16.67
CA TYR A 188 24.41 -14.67 -17.17
C TYR A 188 24.46 -14.71 -18.70
N PHE A 189 23.31 -14.87 -19.38
CA PHE A 189 23.25 -14.94 -20.85
C PHE A 189 23.61 -13.62 -21.53
N ARG A 190 23.32 -12.49 -20.89
CA ARG A 190 23.67 -11.14 -21.38
C ARG A 190 25.08 -10.71 -20.99
N ASN A 191 25.76 -11.48 -20.13
CA ASN A 191 27.03 -11.13 -19.49
C ASN A 191 27.07 -9.68 -18.96
N SER A 192 25.94 -9.20 -18.42
CA SER A 192 25.75 -7.80 -18.03
C SER A 192 24.69 -7.67 -16.95
N SER A 193 24.96 -6.86 -15.93
CA SER A 193 24.03 -6.56 -14.84
C SER A 193 23.06 -5.41 -15.14
N VAL A 194 23.06 -4.88 -16.37
CA VAL A 194 22.18 -3.78 -16.79
C VAL A 194 20.76 -4.28 -17.05
N TYR A 195 20.61 -5.55 -17.42
CA TYR A 195 19.30 -6.14 -17.73
C TYR A 195 18.70 -6.76 -16.45
N ASN A 196 17.50 -6.31 -16.09
CA ASN A 196 16.75 -6.78 -14.95
C ASN A 196 15.26 -6.88 -15.30
N ILE A 197 14.59 -7.88 -14.73
CA ILE A 197 13.13 -8.05 -14.79
C ILE A 197 12.59 -7.63 -13.43
N GLU A 198 11.74 -6.62 -13.43
CA GLU A 198 11.02 -6.17 -12.25
C GLU A 198 9.58 -6.66 -12.33
N THR A 199 9.10 -7.24 -11.23
CA THR A 199 7.69 -7.65 -11.11
C THR A 199 7.01 -6.76 -10.09
N ILE A 200 5.86 -6.19 -10.44
CA ILE A 200 5.14 -5.24 -9.60
C ILE A 200 3.74 -5.80 -9.36
N ASN A 201 3.37 -5.95 -8.08
CA ASN A 201 2.02 -6.29 -7.68
C ASN A 201 1.22 -5.00 -7.39
N HIS A 202 0.22 -4.74 -8.22
CA HIS A 202 -0.69 -3.60 -8.02
C HIS A 202 -1.84 -4.00 -7.10
N PRO A 203 -2.26 -3.13 -6.17
CA PRO A 203 -3.41 -3.40 -5.31
C PRO A 203 -4.68 -3.56 -6.15
N LEU A 204 -5.63 -4.36 -5.66
CA LEU A 204 -6.95 -4.41 -6.24
C LEU A 204 -7.69 -3.07 -6.04
N PRO A 205 -8.46 -2.60 -7.03
CA PRO A 205 -9.28 -1.40 -6.87
C PRO A 205 -10.30 -1.62 -5.75
N ARG A 206 -10.26 -0.77 -4.72
CA ARG A 206 -11.12 -0.93 -3.54
C ARG A 206 -12.54 -0.43 -3.82
N LEU A 207 -13.53 -1.22 -3.40
CA LEU A 207 -14.94 -0.79 -3.32
C LEU A 207 -15.12 0.15 -2.11
N ALA A 208 -15.96 1.18 -2.25
CA ALA A 208 -16.16 2.20 -1.21
C ALA A 208 -16.62 1.64 0.15
N ALA A 209 -17.35 0.52 0.15
CA ALA A 209 -17.79 -0.17 1.38
C ALA A 209 -16.62 -0.80 2.16
N ASN A 210 -15.68 -1.44 1.46
CA ASN A 210 -14.52 -2.08 2.09
C ASN A 210 -13.55 -1.04 2.66
N LYS A 211 -13.49 0.15 2.04
CA LYS A 211 -12.70 1.31 2.51
C LYS A 211 -13.12 1.80 3.90
N ILE A 212 -14.41 1.77 4.23
CA ILE A 212 -14.93 2.23 5.52
C ILE A 212 -14.73 1.17 6.63
N GLN A 213 -14.66 -0.10 6.24
CA GLN A 213 -14.57 -1.22 7.18
C GLN A 213 -13.13 -1.48 7.63
N ASP A 214 -12.14 -1.42 6.72
CA ASP A 214 -10.73 -1.62 7.06
C ASP A 214 -10.16 -0.49 7.94
N ASP A 215 -10.57 0.77 7.72
CA ASP A 215 -10.15 1.91 8.55
C ASP A 215 -10.72 1.85 9.97
N ARG A 216 -11.89 1.22 10.15
CA ARG A 216 -12.47 0.97 11.48
C ARG A 216 -11.73 -0.11 12.25
N ASP A 217 -11.14 -1.07 11.55
CA ASP A 217 -10.42 -2.19 12.12
C ASP A 217 -8.97 -1.84 12.50
N GLY A 218 -8.47 -0.64 12.17
CA GLY A 218 -7.12 -0.19 12.52
C GLY A 218 -6.01 -1.11 11.96
N LYS A 219 -6.34 -1.91 10.95
CA LYS A 219 -5.39 -2.79 10.28
C LYS A 219 -4.54 -1.95 9.35
N ASP A 220 -3.47 -1.40 9.90
CA ASP A 220 -2.28 -1.10 9.12
C ASP A 220 -1.92 -2.39 8.39
N PHE A 221 -2.28 -2.46 7.11
CA PHE A 221 -1.94 -3.53 6.20
C PHE A 221 -0.45 -3.45 5.88
N THR A 222 0.40 -3.68 6.89
CA THR A 222 1.62 -4.43 6.62
C THR A 222 1.13 -5.81 6.24
N GLY A 223 1.24 -6.16 4.95
CA GLY A 223 1.03 -7.53 4.45
C GLY A 223 2.07 -8.52 4.97
N PHE A 224 2.46 -8.35 6.24
CA PHE A 224 3.41 -9.09 7.02
C PHE A 224 2.71 -9.45 8.32
N ILE A 225 1.71 -10.31 8.23
CA ILE A 225 1.35 -11.15 9.37
C ILE A 225 1.68 -12.57 8.93
N LEU A 226 2.57 -13.14 9.74
CA LEU A 226 3.13 -14.49 9.80
C LEU A 226 2.32 -15.60 9.11
#